data_AF-A0A4Q9HIY7-F1
#
_entry.id   AF-A0A4Q9HIY7-F1
#
_cell.length_a   1.000
_cell.length_b   1.000
_cell.length_c   1.000
_cell.angle_alpha   90.00
_cell.angle_beta   90.00
_cell.angle_gamma   90.00
#
_symmetry.space_group_name_H-M   'P 1'
#
loop_
_entity.id
_entity.type
_entity.pdbx_description
1 polymer ?
#
loop_
_entity_poly.entity_id
_entity_poly.type
_entity_poly.pdbx_seq_one_letter_code
_entity_poly.pdbx_strand_id
1 'polypeptide(L)' 'MSVTLLVLAAAYGAAAGLLIPRAVHRMAVGPDEEWRGTCPGGHPITGVARGWLGR' A
#
# COMPACT_ATOMS: atom_id res chain seq x y z
N MET A 1 -15.54 -26.07 3.15
CA MET A 1 -15.40 -25.12 2.01
C MET A 1 -15.59 -23.64 2.40
N SER A 2 -15.96 -23.31 3.64
CA SER A 2 -16.31 -21.91 4.01
C SER A 2 -15.17 -21.15 4.70
N VAL A 3 -14.37 -21.83 5.52
CA VAL A 3 -13.30 -21.20 6.31
C VAL A 3 -12.19 -20.64 5.42
N THR A 4 -11.79 -21.37 4.37
CA THR A 4 -10.78 -20.91 3.41
C THR A 4 -11.20 -19.62 2.69
N LEU A 5 -12.46 -19.55 2.26
CA LEU A 5 -13.00 -18.33 1.64
C LEU A 5 -13.06 -17.17 2.63
N LEU A 6 -13.39 -17.45 3.89
CA LEU A 6 -13.44 -16.44 4.96
C LEU A 6 -12.05 -15.87 5.27
N VAL A 7 -11.04 -16.74 5.34
CA VAL A 7 -9.64 -16.34 5.49
C VAL A 7 -9.17 -15.52 4.29
N LEU A 8 -9.49 -15.93 3.06
CA LEU A 8 -9.15 -15.18 1.84
C LEU A 8 -9.80 -13.80 1.83
N ALA A 9 -11.08 -13.71 2.18
CA ALA A 9 -11.79 -12.43 2.24
C ALA A 9 -11.20 -11.50 3.31
N ALA A 10 -10.87 -12.03 4.49
CA ALA A 10 -10.24 -11.25 5.55
C ALA A 10 -8.83 -10.78 5.14
N ALA A 11 -8.03 -11.66 4.54
CA ALA A 11 -6.70 -11.32 4.04
C ALA A 11 -6.78 -10.25 2.94
N TYR A 12 -7.74 -10.39 2.02
CA TYR A 12 -7.98 -9.41 0.96
C TYR A 12 -8.40 -8.05 1.54
N GLY A 13 -9.33 -8.04 2.50
CA GLY A 13 -9.77 -6.81 3.17
C GLY A 13 -8.64 -6.11 3.92
N ALA A 14 -7.82 -6.87 4.65
CA ALA A 14 -6.64 -6.35 5.34
C ALA A 14 -5.59 -5.79 4.36
N ALA A 15 -5.33 -6.51 3.27
CA ALA A 15 -4.44 -6.05 2.21
C ALA A 15 -4.98 -4.76 1.57
N ALA A 16 -6.24 -4.74 1.12
CA ALA A 16 -6.85 -3.55 0.54
C ALA A 16 -6.82 -2.35 1.50
N GLY A 17 -7.16 -2.55 2.78
CA GLY A 17 -7.13 -1.50 3.80
C GLY A 17 -5.73 -0.92 4.05
N LEU A 18 -4.68 -1.73 3.95
CA LEU A 18 -3.30 -1.26 4.09
C LEU A 18 -2.76 -0.63 2.80
N LEU A 19 -3.17 -1.17 1.65
CA LEU A 19 -2.61 -0.83 0.35
C LEU A 19 -3.25 0.43 -0.26
N ILE A 20 -4.57 0.62 -0.10
CA ILE A 20 -5.29 1.76 -0.70
C ILE A 20 -4.79 3.12 -0.17
N PRO A 21 -4.64 3.36 1.16
CA PRO A 21 -4.16 4.64 1.66
C PRO A 21 -2.76 4.99 1.14
N ARG A 22 -1.90 3.98 0.93
CA ARG A 22 -0.57 4.19 0.34
C ARG A 22 -0.63 4.55 -1.13
N ALA A 23 -1.50 3.91 -1.92
CA ALA A 23 -1.72 4.31 -3.32
C ALA A 23 -2.16 5.77 -3.40
N VAL A 24 -3.15 6.16 -2.59
CA VAL A 24 -3.67 7.53 -2.56
C VAL A 24 -2.55 8.52 -2.21
N HIS A 25 -1.75 8.25 -1.17
CA HIS A 25 -0.62 9.14 -0.82
C HIS A 25 0.42 9.24 -1.94
N ARG A 26 0.80 8.10 -2.55
CA ARG A 26 1.83 8.08 -3.60
C ARG A 26 1.38 8.79 -4.88
N MET A 27 0.12 8.59 -5.25
CA MET A 27 -0.49 9.09 -6.48
C MET A 27 -1.15 10.46 -6.30
N ALA A 28 -1.21 11.01 -5.10
CA ALA A 28 -1.64 12.37 -4.86
C ALA A 28 -0.59 13.38 -5.34
N VAL A 29 -0.11 13.26 -6.57
CA VAL A 29 0.82 14.15 -7.27
C VAL A 29 0.20 14.55 -8.60
N GLY A 30 0.73 15.58 -9.25
CA GLY A 30 0.33 15.90 -10.62
C GLY A 30 0.55 14.70 -11.56
N PRO A 31 -0.19 14.60 -12.68
CA PRO A 31 -0.05 13.49 -13.63
C PRO A 31 1.37 13.39 -14.25
N ASP A 32 2.08 14.51 -14.35
CA ASP A 32 3.46 14.60 -14.84
C ASP A 32 4.52 14.59 -13.72
N GLU A 33 4.09 14.54 -12.46
CA GLU A 33 4.98 14.48 -11.30
C GLU A 33 5.27 13.03 -10.89
N GLU A 34 6.51 12.77 -10.49
CA GLU A 34 6.87 11.45 -9.97
C GLU A 34 6.11 11.13 -8.68
N TRP A 35 5.71 9.87 -8.53
CA TRP A 35 4.97 9.41 -7.34
C TRP A 35 5.75 9.68 -6.05
N ARG A 36 5.04 10.11 -4.99
CA ARG A 36 5.69 10.47 -3.71
C ARG A 36 6.47 9.29 -3.14
N GLY A 37 7.79 9.42 -3.15
CA GLY A 37 8.72 8.44 -2.58
C GLY A 37 8.89 8.52 -1.06
N THR A 38 8.27 9.51 -0.41
CA THR A 38 8.53 9.85 1.00
C THR A 38 7.26 9.71 1.83
N CYS A 39 7.36 9.13 3.02
CA CYS A 39 6.24 9.04 3.96
C CYS A 39 5.95 10.43 4.58
N PRO A 40 4.77 10.63 5.21
CA PRO A 40 4.42 11.91 5.86
C PRO A 40 5.44 12.39 6.89
N GLY A 41 6.22 11.48 7.49
CA GLY A 41 7.31 11.79 8.42
C GLY A 41 8.65 12.16 7.77
N GLY A 42 8.74 12.26 6.44
CA GLY A 42 9.98 12.63 5.75
C GLY A 42 10.94 11.46 5.49
N HIS A 43 10.56 10.21 5.77
CA HIS A 43 11.40 9.05 5.51
C HIS A 43 11.19 8.48 4.10
N PRO A 44 12.26 8.08 3.40
CA PRO A 44 12.14 7.45 2.09
C PRO A 44 11.46 6.08 2.22
N ILE A 45 10.45 5.85 1.39
CA ILE A 45 9.70 4.60 1.29
C ILE A 45 10.57 3.60 0.52
N THR A 46 11.45 2.92 1.26
CA THR A 46 12.39 1.90 0.77
C THR A 46 11.93 0.51 1.22
N GLY A 47 12.11 -0.53 0.40
CA GLY A 47 11.75 -1.90 0.77
C GLY A 47 11.22 -2.78 -0.37
N VAL A 48 10.75 -3.98 -0.02
CA VAL A 48 10.24 -4.98 -0.96
C VAL A 48 9.00 -4.46 -1.68
N ALA A 49 8.90 -4.75 -2.99
CA ALA A 49 7.87 -4.16 -3.86
C ALA A 49 7.85 -2.61 -3.81
N ARG A 50 9.00 -1.92 -3.78
CA ARG A 50 9.13 -0.44 -3.66
C ARG A 50 8.58 0.12 -2.33
N GLY A 51 8.81 -0.58 -1.22
CA GLY A 51 8.37 -0.21 0.13
C GLY A 51 6.87 -0.40 0.41
N TRP A 52 6.20 -1.20 -0.42
CA TRP A 52 4.81 -1.62 -0.23
C TRP A 52 4.68 -2.75 0.78
N LEU A 53 5.61 -3.70 0.73
CA LEU A 53 5.84 -4.71 1.76
C LEU A 53 7.06 -4.24 2.55
N GLY A 54 6.85 -3.88 3.81
CA GLY A 54 7.85 -3.24 4.66
C GLY A 54 9.13 -4.06 4.83
N ARG A 55 10.10 -3.46 5.52
CA ARG A 55 11.01 -4.25 6.37
C ARG A 55 10.21 -4.76 7.56
#